data_AF-A0A1V9F1B4-F1
#
_entry.id   AF-A0A1V9F1B4-F1
#
_cell.length_a   1.000
_cell.length_b   1.000
_cell.length_c   1.000
_cell.angle_alpha   90.00
_cell.angle_beta   90.00
_cell.angle_gamma   90.00
#
_symmetry.space_group_name_H-M   'P 1'
#
loop_
_entity.id
_entity.type
_entity.pdbx_description
1 polymer ?
#
loop_
_entity_poly.entity_id
_entity_poly.type
_entity_poly.pdbx_seq_one_letter_code
_entity_poly.pdbx_strand_id
1 'polypeptide(L)' 'MLNRIGKVLKKKRQERTTLESFSYEINISRSAMTRYESGGDMYLSTFLKLLHGLDIKPEDFF' A
#
# COMPACT_ATOMS: atom_id res chain seq x y z
N MET A 1 -8.15 -8.65 -9.40
CA MET A 1 -8.12 -7.19 -9.17
C MET A 1 -7.11 -6.79 -8.09
N LEU A 2 -7.24 -7.32 -6.86
CA LEU A 2 -6.36 -6.99 -5.73
C LEU A 2 -4.87 -7.26 -5.96
N ASN A 3 -4.51 -8.34 -6.65
CA ASN A 3 -3.11 -8.60 -7.03
C ASN A 3 -2.47 -7.48 -7.88
N ARG A 4 -3.26 -6.80 -8.73
CA ARG A 4 -2.77 -5.66 -9.51
C ARG A 4 -2.56 -4.45 -8.61
N ILE A 5 -3.51 -4.19 -7.71
CA ILE A 5 -3.43 -3.11 -6.72
C ILE A 5 -2.19 -3.28 -5.84
N GLY A 6 -2.00 -4.45 -5.24
CA GLY A 6 -0.84 -4.76 -4.40
C GLY A 6 0.50 -4.54 -5.11
N LYS A 7 0.60 -4.95 -6.39
CA LYS A 7 1.80 -4.70 -7.21
C LYS A 7 2.09 -3.21 -7.44
N VAL A 8 1.05 -2.41 -7.70
CA VAL A 8 1.21 -0.95 -7.87
C VAL A 8 1.65 -0.29 -6.58
N LEU A 9 1.01 -0.62 -5.46
CA LEU A 9 1.39 -0.12 -4.13
C LEU A 9 2.84 -0.47 -3.79
N LYS A 10 3.24 -1.73 -4.03
CA LYS A 10 4.62 -2.19 -3.83
C LYS A 10 5.62 -1.39 -4.65
N LYS A 11 5.34 -1.24 -5.94
CA LYS A 11 6.22 -0.50 -6.86
C LYS A 11 6.40 0.96 -6.39
N LYS A 12 5.29 1.65 -6.13
CA LYS A 12 5.30 3.04 -5.65
C LYS A 12 6.02 3.19 -4.32
N ARG A 13 5.82 2.26 -3.38
CA ARG A 13 6.59 2.26 -2.14
C ARG A 13 8.08 2.09 -2.41
N GLN A 14 8.48 1.13 -3.24
CA GLN A 14 9.91 0.88 -3.55
C GLN A 14 10.62 2.07 -4.19
N GLU A 15 9.91 2.90 -4.96
CA GLU A 15 10.42 4.15 -5.53
C GLU A 15 10.66 5.23 -4.44
N ARG A 16 9.91 5.17 -3.33
CA ARG A 16 9.93 6.18 -2.26
C ARG A 16 10.78 5.79 -1.06
N THR A 17 10.66 4.56 -0.56
CA THR A 17 11.21 4.15 0.73
C THR A 17 11.24 2.62 0.94
N THR A 18 11.83 2.17 2.05
CA THR A 18 11.86 0.76 2.44
C THR A 18 10.50 0.29 3.00
N LEU A 19 10.29 -1.04 3.03
CA LEU A 19 9.09 -1.62 3.62
C LEU A 19 8.94 -1.22 5.10
N GLU A 20 10.04 -1.26 5.84
CA GLU A 20 10.08 -0.96 7.27
C GLU A 20 9.76 0.50 7.57
N SER A 21 10.47 1.42 6.91
CA SER A 21 10.26 2.85 7.07
C SER A 21 8.83 3.25 6.71
N PHE A 22 8.28 2.74 5.61
CA PHE A 22 6.91 3.04 5.22
C PHE A 22 5.89 2.48 6.20
N SER A 23 6.03 1.20 6.57
CA SER A 23 5.15 0.52 7.53
C SER A 23 5.06 1.33 8.84
N TYR A 24 6.21 1.81 9.33
CA TYR A 24 6.28 2.66 10.50
C TYR A 24 5.57 4.00 10.29
N GLU A 25 5.87 4.71 9.21
CA GLU A 25 5.31 6.02 8.86
C GLU A 25 3.78 6.00 8.85
N ILE A 26 3.18 5.03 8.16
CA ILE A 26 1.73 4.92 8.05
C ILE A 26 1.10 4.10 9.17
N ASN A 27 1.87 3.71 10.20
CA ASN A 27 1.40 2.92 11.33
C ASN A 27 0.61 1.67 10.88
N ILE A 28 1.24 0.82 10.06
CA ILE A 28 0.76 -0.50 9.63
C ILE A 28 1.88 -1.50 9.89
N SER A 29 1.56 -2.70 10.40
CA SER A 29 2.60 -3.70 10.63
C SER A 29 3.25 -4.16 9.31
N ARG A 30 4.54 -4.51 9.37
CA ARG A 30 5.28 -5.05 8.22
C ARG A 30 4.60 -6.28 7.62
N SER A 31 4.02 -7.14 8.44
CA SER A 31 3.34 -8.36 7.99
C SER A 31 2.04 -8.03 7.22
N ALA A 32 1.27 -7.05 7.70
CA ALA A 32 0.08 -6.57 7.00
C ALA A 32 0.47 -5.90 5.67
N MET A 33 1.50 -5.04 5.67
CA MET A 33 2.02 -4.43 4.44
C MET A 33 2.43 -5.46 3.39
N THR A 34 3.19 -6.48 3.77
CA THR A 34 3.58 -7.57 2.85
C THR A 34 2.35 -8.30 2.29
N ARG A 35 1.33 -8.55 3.11
CA ARG A 35 0.07 -9.17 2.66
C ARG A 35 -0.65 -8.28 1.65
N TYR A 36 -0.75 -6.98 1.91
CA TYR A 36 -1.39 -6.01 1.03
C TYR A 36 -0.68 -5.86 -0.31
N GLU A 37 0.65 -5.77 -0.29
CA GLU A 37 1.49 -5.76 -1.50
C GLU A 37 1.40 -7.05 -2.32
N SER A 38 1.02 -8.15 -1.68
CA SER A 38 0.77 -9.45 -2.32
C SER A 38 -0.67 -9.63 -2.81
N GLY A 39 -1.53 -8.60 -2.68
CA GLY A 39 -2.92 -8.63 -3.12
C GLY A 39 -3.90 -9.24 -2.14
N GLY A 40 -3.53 -9.36 -0.86
CA GLY A 40 -4.46 -9.79 0.18
C GLY A 40 -5.48 -8.71 0.53
N ASP A 41 -6.62 -9.16 1.07
CA ASP A 41 -7.72 -8.28 1.43
C ASP A 41 -7.32 -7.21 2.46
N MET A 42 -7.92 -6.03 2.29
CA MET A 42 -7.75 -4.89 3.18
C MET A 42 -9.06 -4.09 3.25
N TYR A 43 -9.31 -3.48 4.40
CA TYR A 43 -10.41 -2.54 4.55
C TYR A 43 -10.18 -1.33 3.64
N LEU A 44 -11.28 -0.73 3.16
CA LEU A 44 -11.22 0.48 2.32
C LEU A 44 -10.47 1.62 3.02
N SER A 45 -10.64 1.78 4.33
CA SER A 45 -9.91 2.78 5.13
C SER A 45 -8.39 2.55 5.09
N THR A 46 -7.95 1.29 5.18
CA THR A 46 -6.53 0.92 5.05
C THR A 46 -6.02 1.20 3.64
N PHE A 47 -6.81 0.89 2.61
CA PHE A 47 -6.45 1.18 1.24
C PHE A 47 -6.27 2.69 1.01
N LEU A 48 -7.23 3.52 1.43
CA LEU A 48 -7.12 4.98 1.31
C LEU A 48 -5.93 5.55 2.10
N LYS A 49 -5.64 5.00 3.28
CA LYS A 49 -4.45 5.37 4.07
C LYS A 49 -3.15 5.07 3.30
N LEU A 50 -3.09 3.92 2.62
CA LEU A 50 -1.94 3.54 1.79
C LEU A 50 -1.77 4.48 0.60
N LEU A 51 -2.86 4.81 -0.09
CA LEU A 51 -2.85 5.75 -1.20
C LEU A 51 -2.35 7.13 -0.76
N HIS A 52 -2.89 7.65 0.34
CA HIS A 52 -2.45 8.92 0.91
C HIS A 52 -0.96 8.90 1.29
N GLY A 53 -0.48 7.84 1.95
CA GLY A 53 0.94 7.71 2.32
C GLY A 53 1.89 7.55 1.12
N LEU A 54 1.38 7.14 -0.04
CA LEU A 54 2.15 7.00 -1.28
C LEU A 54 1.92 8.15 -2.28
N ASP A 55 1.13 9.16 -1.90
CA ASP A 55 0.71 10.26 -2.76
C ASP A 55 0.07 9.78 -4.08
N ILE A 56 -0.81 8.77 -3.98
CA ILE A 56 -1.56 8.22 -5.11
C ILE A 56 -3.01 8.68 -5.00
N LYS A 57 -3.61 9.09 -6.13
CA LYS A 57 -5.03 9.46 -6.14
C LYS A 57 -5.90 8.21 -6.28
N PRO A 58 -7.04 8.12 -5.56
CA PRO A 58 -7.96 6.98 -5.73
C PRO A 58 -8.45 6.79 -7.17
N GLU A 59 -8.56 7.87 -7.94
CA GLU A 59 -8.89 7.90 -9.38
C GLU A 59 -7.92 7.07 -10.24
N ASP A 60 -6.69 6.80 -9.78
CA ASP A 60 -5.75 5.94 -10.51
C ASP A 60 -6.18 4.45 -10.49
N PHE A 61 -7.19 4.10 -9.68
CA PHE A 61 -7.68 2.74 -9.50
C PHE A 61 -9.16 2.52 -9.88
N PHE A 62 -9.94 3.58 -10.09
CA PHE A 62 -11.37 3.54 -10.42
C PHE A 62 -11.64 4.34 -11.69
#